data_AF-A3WEI9-F1
#
_entry.id   AF-A3WEI9-F1
#
_cell.length_a   1.000
_cell.length_b   1.000
_cell.length_c   1.000
_cell.angle_alpha   90.00
_cell.angle_beta   90.00
_cell.angle_gamma   90.00
#
_symmetry.space_group_name_H-M   'P 1'
#
loop_
_entity.id
_entity.type
_entity.pdbx_description
1 polymer ?
#
loop_
_entity_poly.entity_id
_entity_poly.type
_entity_poly.pdbx_seq_one_letter_code
_entity_poly.pdbx_strand_id
1 'polypeptide(L)'
;MPRKSNRQKIEDFLDEQDEGFQWYFLVLPELLEKISSRNPALAYTFQQLEAGQRIALYALLMREYRTNSDMAWDAVDQMKIDRAEYPKHFHRISGKSLSKRSRQLIAPAEKVRDAIMHGRYETSAEIEKAILRCLQYAKLLNDEFEAKVGFRPFGKLQGVTSKKGKPQLDERISTAVLRGLGFEVAID
;
A
#
# COMPACT_ATOMS: atom_id res chain seq x y z
N MET A 1 30.12 19.67 2.22
CA MET A 1 29.01 19.47 1.25
C MET A 1 27.71 19.95 1.89
N PRO A 2 26.88 20.75 1.21
CA PRO A 2 25.58 21.17 1.73
C PRO A 2 24.64 19.97 1.92
N ARG A 3 23.84 19.94 2.98
CA ARG A 3 22.85 18.87 3.22
C ARG A 3 21.72 19.02 2.20
N LYS A 4 21.41 17.94 1.46
CA LYS A 4 20.25 17.89 0.56
C LYS A 4 18.95 18.20 1.33
N SER A 5 18.05 18.99 0.72
CA SER A 5 16.69 19.22 1.22
C SER A 5 15.89 17.92 1.26
N ASN A 6 14.79 17.86 2.00
CA ASN A 6 13.95 16.66 2.03
C ASN A 6 13.22 16.46 0.70
N ARG A 7 12.75 17.53 0.05
CA ARG A 7 12.29 17.50 -1.34
C ARG A 7 13.29 16.81 -2.28
N GLN A 8 14.56 17.25 -2.28
CA GLN A 8 15.57 16.63 -3.17
C GLN A 8 15.74 15.13 -2.87
N LYS A 9 15.69 14.73 -1.60
CA LYS A 9 15.75 13.30 -1.25
C LYS A 9 14.55 12.50 -1.72
N ILE A 10 13.37 13.11 -1.85
CA ILE A 10 12.19 12.46 -2.40
C ILE A 10 12.37 12.25 -3.90
N GLU A 11 12.79 13.29 -4.62
CA GLU A 11 13.07 13.23 -6.06
C GLU A 11 14.15 12.18 -6.36
N ASP A 12 15.30 12.26 -5.69
CA ASP A 12 16.39 11.28 -5.81
C ASP A 12 15.88 9.85 -5.53
N PHE A 13 15.07 9.67 -4.47
CA PHE A 13 14.54 8.37 -4.12
C PHE A 13 13.64 7.80 -5.22
N LEU A 14 12.75 8.62 -5.81
CA LEU A 14 11.87 8.20 -6.90
C LEU A 14 12.66 7.85 -8.15
N ASP A 15 13.65 8.68 -8.51
CA ASP A 15 14.51 8.47 -9.69
C ASP A 15 15.32 7.17 -9.59
N GLU A 16 15.66 6.73 -8.39
CA GLU A 16 16.35 5.46 -8.13
C GLU A 16 15.44 4.21 -8.23
N GLN A 17 14.10 4.38 -8.31
CA GLN A 17 13.17 3.24 -8.39
C GLN A 17 12.89 2.80 -9.84
N ASP A 18 12.27 1.62 -10.00
CA ASP A 18 11.83 1.15 -11.30
C ASP A 18 10.64 1.96 -11.85
N GLU A 19 10.45 1.93 -13.17
CA GLU A 19 9.39 2.65 -13.88
C GLU A 19 7.98 2.39 -13.31
N GLY A 20 7.71 1.16 -12.84
CA GLY A 20 6.41 0.81 -12.28
C GLY A 20 6.14 1.55 -10.97
N PHE A 21 7.15 1.64 -10.10
CA PHE A 21 7.07 2.40 -8.86
C PHE A 21 6.96 3.91 -9.12
N GLN A 22 7.79 4.43 -10.04
CA GLN A 22 7.75 5.85 -10.44
C GLN A 22 6.37 6.23 -10.98
N TRP A 23 5.82 5.42 -11.89
CA TRP A 23 4.48 5.64 -12.45
C TRP A 23 3.41 5.64 -11.36
N TYR A 24 3.50 4.76 -10.37
CA TYR A 24 2.54 4.70 -9.25
C TYR A 24 2.48 6.01 -8.44
N PHE A 25 3.60 6.74 -8.36
CA PHE A 25 3.71 8.00 -7.65
C PHE A 25 3.87 9.23 -8.58
N LEU A 26 3.48 9.13 -9.86
CA LEU A 26 3.80 10.13 -10.89
C LEU A 26 3.33 11.56 -10.57
N VAL A 27 2.25 11.69 -9.79
CA VAL A 27 1.66 13.01 -9.45
C VAL A 27 2.44 13.71 -8.33
N LEU A 28 3.19 12.95 -7.50
CA LEU A 28 3.85 13.48 -6.31
C LEU A 28 4.88 14.60 -6.62
N PRO A 29 5.78 14.46 -7.61
CA PRO A 29 6.73 15.52 -7.95
C PRO A 29 6.03 16.85 -8.28
N GLU A 30 4.96 16.81 -9.07
CA GLU A 30 4.20 17.99 -9.45
C GLU A 30 3.53 18.66 -8.24
N LEU A 31 2.98 17.88 -7.30
CA LEU A 31 2.41 18.42 -6.07
C LEU A 31 3.46 19.12 -5.20
N LEU A 32 4.69 18.59 -5.14
CA LEU A 32 5.79 19.19 -4.38
C LEU A 32 6.33 20.47 -5.02
N GLU A 33 6.29 20.55 -6.35
CA GLU A 33 6.77 21.70 -7.12
C GLU A 33 5.75 22.85 -7.15
N LYS A 34 4.51 22.56 -7.57
CA LYS A 34 3.52 23.58 -7.92
C LYS A 34 2.70 24.08 -6.74
N ILE A 35 2.59 23.30 -5.66
CA ILE A 35 1.76 23.64 -4.51
C ILE A 35 2.63 24.05 -3.32
N SER A 36 2.44 25.27 -2.81
CA SER A 36 3.22 25.78 -1.68
C SER A 36 2.97 25.00 -0.38
N SER A 37 1.73 24.57 -0.15
CA SER A 37 1.39 23.68 0.96
C SER A 37 1.81 22.25 0.67
N ARG A 38 2.43 21.57 1.65
CA ARG A 38 2.82 20.16 1.54
C ARG A 38 1.70 19.18 1.90
N ASN A 39 0.58 19.67 2.44
CA ASN A 39 -0.52 18.82 2.88
C ASN A 39 -1.13 18.01 1.72
N PRO A 40 -1.39 18.56 0.52
CA PRO A 40 -1.91 17.78 -0.60
C PRO A 40 -0.96 16.67 -1.05
N ALA A 41 0.35 16.93 -1.07
CA ALA A 41 1.35 15.91 -1.39
C ALA A 41 1.35 14.77 -0.36
N LEU A 42 1.22 15.09 0.93
CA LEU A 42 1.11 14.09 2.00
C LEU A 42 -0.18 13.26 1.87
N ALA A 43 -1.31 13.92 1.66
CA ALA A 43 -2.61 13.28 1.49
C ALA A 43 -2.61 12.32 0.29
N TYR A 44 -2.13 12.79 -0.86
CA TYR A 44 -1.92 11.95 -2.05
C TYR A 44 -1.06 10.72 -1.73
N THR A 45 0.07 10.92 -1.04
CA THR A 45 0.97 9.81 -0.72
C THR A 45 0.28 8.77 0.17
N PHE A 46 -0.50 9.19 1.17
CA PHE A 46 -1.27 8.26 2.01
C PHE A 46 -2.40 7.56 1.26
N GLN A 47 -3.08 8.24 0.34
CA GLN A 47 -4.07 7.62 -0.53
C GLN A 47 -3.44 6.52 -1.39
N GLN A 48 -2.26 6.78 -1.97
CA GLN A 48 -1.51 5.77 -2.72
C GLN A 48 -1.06 4.61 -1.83
N LEU A 49 -0.68 4.88 -0.58
CA LEU A 49 -0.37 3.81 0.38
C LEU A 49 -1.57 2.90 0.63
N GLU A 50 -2.75 3.48 0.85
CA GLU A 50 -3.97 2.73 1.08
C GLU A 50 -4.35 1.89 -0.15
N ALA A 51 -4.30 2.49 -1.34
CA ALA A 51 -4.58 1.80 -2.60
C ALA A 51 -3.65 0.60 -2.80
N GLY A 52 -2.34 0.76 -2.57
CA GLY A 52 -1.38 -0.33 -2.70
C GLY A 52 -1.56 -1.40 -1.63
N GLN A 53 -1.95 -1.03 -0.41
CA GLN A 53 -2.32 -1.98 0.65
C GLN A 53 -3.55 -2.81 0.27
N ARG A 54 -4.59 -2.21 -0.32
CA ARG A 54 -5.77 -2.94 -0.86
C ARG A 54 -5.35 -3.92 -1.93
N ILE A 55 -4.58 -3.45 -2.90
CA ILE A 55 -4.00 -4.27 -3.95
C ILE A 55 -3.23 -5.47 -3.37
N ALA A 56 -2.45 -5.23 -2.30
CA ALA A 56 -1.67 -6.26 -1.64
C ALA A 56 -2.56 -7.37 -1.03
N LEU A 57 -3.66 -6.99 -0.36
CA LEU A 57 -4.62 -7.93 0.22
C LEU A 57 -5.39 -8.71 -0.86
N TYR A 58 -5.85 -8.02 -1.90
CA TYR A 58 -6.49 -8.63 -3.06
C TYR A 58 -5.59 -9.68 -3.68
N ALA A 59 -4.34 -9.32 -3.95
CA ALA A 59 -3.40 -10.22 -4.58
C ALA A 59 -3.04 -11.41 -3.69
N LEU A 60 -3.06 -11.28 -2.35
CA LEU A 60 -2.94 -12.41 -1.44
C LEU A 60 -4.12 -13.38 -1.56
N LEU A 61 -5.36 -12.87 -1.63
CA LEU A 61 -6.55 -13.72 -1.84
C LEU A 61 -6.44 -14.53 -3.14
N MET A 62 -6.04 -13.85 -4.22
CA MET A 62 -5.85 -14.47 -5.53
C MET A 62 -4.71 -15.51 -5.53
N ARG A 63 -3.59 -15.22 -4.86
CA ARG A 63 -2.39 -16.06 -4.90
C ARG A 63 -2.45 -17.28 -3.98
N GLU A 64 -2.96 -17.09 -2.77
CA GLU A 64 -2.97 -18.12 -1.73
C GLU A 64 -4.22 -18.98 -1.84
N TYR A 65 -5.37 -18.36 -2.12
CA TYR A 65 -6.66 -19.04 -2.09
C TYR A 65 -7.29 -19.25 -3.47
N ARG A 66 -6.84 -18.51 -4.49
CA ARG A 66 -7.37 -18.59 -5.87
C ARG A 66 -8.86 -18.26 -5.94
N THR A 67 -9.32 -17.35 -5.10
CA THR A 67 -10.70 -16.85 -5.15
C THR A 67 -11.02 -16.29 -6.53
N ASN A 68 -12.31 -16.25 -6.87
CA ASN A 68 -12.82 -15.44 -7.96
C ASN A 68 -12.34 -13.98 -7.80
N SER A 69 -11.89 -13.35 -8.89
CA SER A 69 -11.28 -12.01 -8.85
C SER A 69 -12.23 -10.93 -8.37
N ASP A 70 -13.47 -10.98 -8.81
CA ASP A 70 -14.44 -9.92 -8.57
C ASP A 70 -14.88 -9.98 -7.11
N MET A 71 -15.21 -11.19 -6.63
CA MET A 71 -15.49 -11.41 -5.21
C MET A 71 -14.33 -11.04 -4.29
N ALA A 72 -13.09 -11.31 -4.71
CA ALA A 72 -11.91 -10.96 -3.91
C ALA A 72 -11.70 -9.45 -3.86
N TRP A 73 -11.96 -8.76 -4.97
CA TRP A 73 -11.88 -7.30 -5.03
C TRP A 73 -12.96 -6.67 -4.16
N ASP A 74 -14.22 -7.09 -4.30
CA ASP A 74 -15.35 -6.57 -3.51
C ASP A 74 -15.13 -6.78 -2.01
N ALA A 75 -14.64 -7.97 -1.63
CA ALA A 75 -14.32 -8.29 -0.25
C ALA A 75 -13.23 -7.37 0.34
N VAL A 76 -12.23 -6.99 -0.46
CA VAL A 76 -11.16 -6.08 -0.05
C VAL A 76 -11.60 -4.62 -0.06
N ASP A 77 -12.45 -4.23 -1.00
CA ASP A 77 -12.94 -2.85 -1.13
C ASP A 77 -13.75 -2.43 0.10
N GLN A 78 -14.55 -3.35 0.64
CA GLN A 78 -15.32 -3.15 1.87
C GLN A 78 -14.47 -3.08 3.14
N MET A 79 -13.18 -3.42 3.08
CA MET A 79 -12.31 -3.34 4.25
C MET A 79 -11.99 -1.90 4.63
N LYS A 80 -11.95 -1.67 5.93
CA LYS A 80 -11.31 -0.49 6.48
C LYS A 80 -9.80 -0.67 6.48
N ILE A 81 -9.10 0.14 5.71
CA ILE A 81 -7.63 0.12 5.66
C ILE A 81 -7.09 1.30 6.46
N ASP A 82 -6.67 1.01 7.69
CA ASP A 82 -5.97 1.96 8.54
C ASP A 82 -4.77 1.31 9.26
N ARG A 83 -4.05 2.11 10.05
CA ARG A 83 -2.86 1.67 10.82
C ARG A 83 -3.13 0.42 11.68
N ALA A 84 -4.31 0.33 12.26
CA ALA A 84 -4.67 -0.74 13.18
C ALA A 84 -5.26 -1.96 12.45
N GLU A 85 -6.04 -1.71 11.40
CA GLU A 85 -6.78 -2.77 10.70
C GLU A 85 -5.95 -3.45 9.60
N TYR A 86 -5.14 -2.72 8.83
CA TYR A 86 -4.34 -3.33 7.75
C TYR A 86 -3.43 -4.48 8.23
N PRO A 87 -2.68 -4.37 9.35
CA PRO A 87 -1.88 -5.48 9.86
C PRO A 87 -2.73 -6.70 10.26
N LYS A 88 -3.96 -6.49 10.75
CA LYS A 88 -4.88 -7.56 11.12
C LYS A 88 -5.40 -8.27 9.88
N HIS A 89 -5.83 -7.52 8.86
CA HIS A 89 -6.27 -8.08 7.58
C HIS A 89 -5.14 -8.84 6.90
N PHE A 90 -3.94 -8.26 6.85
CA PHE A 90 -2.76 -8.91 6.31
C PHE A 90 -2.46 -10.24 7.04
N HIS A 91 -2.51 -10.25 8.37
CA HIS A 91 -2.30 -11.47 9.14
C HIS A 91 -3.37 -12.52 8.91
N ARG A 92 -4.64 -12.10 8.86
CA ARG A 92 -5.79 -12.97 8.62
C ARG A 92 -5.69 -13.70 7.28
N ILE A 93 -5.31 -13.00 6.22
CA ILE A 93 -5.22 -13.55 4.86
C ILE A 93 -3.90 -14.32 4.65
N SER A 94 -2.76 -13.78 5.09
CA SER A 94 -1.46 -14.40 4.79
C SER A 94 -1.00 -15.41 5.83
N GLY A 95 -1.62 -15.45 7.00
CA GLY A 95 -1.13 -16.13 8.20
C GLY A 95 0.14 -15.50 8.80
N LYS A 96 0.66 -14.41 8.23
CA LYS A 96 1.96 -13.80 8.58
C LYS A 96 1.78 -12.40 9.15
N SER A 97 2.69 -11.98 10.02
CA SER A 97 2.71 -10.60 10.49
C SER A 97 3.49 -9.69 9.54
N LEU A 98 3.06 -8.43 9.42
CA LEU A 98 3.90 -7.39 8.83
C LEU A 98 5.21 -7.27 9.61
N SER A 99 6.32 -7.05 8.90
CA SER A 99 7.62 -6.97 9.54
C SER A 99 7.66 -5.81 10.55
N LYS A 100 8.46 -5.99 11.62
CA LYS A 100 8.69 -4.93 12.60
C LYS A 100 9.26 -3.67 11.92
N ARG A 101 10.11 -3.86 10.92
CA ARG A 101 10.71 -2.78 10.12
C ARG A 101 9.64 -1.97 9.39
N SER A 102 8.72 -2.62 8.70
CA SER A 102 7.61 -1.96 7.99
C SER A 102 6.74 -1.14 8.96
N ARG A 103 6.37 -1.71 10.11
CA ARG A 103 5.59 -1.00 11.13
C ARG A 103 6.32 0.21 11.73
N GLN A 104 7.61 0.07 12.02
CA GLN A 104 8.43 1.17 12.58
C GLN A 104 8.69 2.28 11.56
N LEU A 105 8.76 1.94 10.27
CA LEU A 105 9.04 2.89 9.21
C LEU A 105 7.86 3.84 8.95
N ILE A 106 6.64 3.32 8.92
CA ILE A 106 5.44 4.12 8.63
C ILE A 106 4.92 4.91 9.83
N ALA A 107 5.09 4.41 11.06
CA ALA A 107 4.51 5.01 12.26
C ALA A 107 4.84 6.52 12.47
N PRO A 108 6.06 7.02 12.21
CA PRO A 108 6.33 8.46 12.30
C PRO A 108 5.57 9.29 11.25
N ALA A 109 5.34 8.76 10.04
CA ALA A 109 4.60 9.47 9.01
C ALA A 109 3.11 9.56 9.36
N GLU A 110 2.54 8.50 9.92
CA GLU A 110 1.15 8.48 10.40
C GLU A 110 0.92 9.51 11.50
N LYS A 111 1.87 9.69 12.41
CA LYS A 111 1.78 10.73 13.46
C LYS A 111 1.68 12.13 12.88
N VAL A 112 2.44 12.44 11.82
CA VAL A 112 2.40 13.74 11.13
C VAL A 112 1.04 13.93 10.45
N ARG A 113 0.53 12.90 9.75
CA ARG A 113 -0.81 12.91 9.15
C ARG A 113 -1.89 13.14 10.21
N ASP A 114 -1.86 12.38 11.30
CA ASP A 114 -2.83 12.49 12.39
C ASP A 114 -2.77 13.90 13.01
N ALA A 115 -1.58 14.48 13.19
CA ALA A 115 -1.43 15.84 13.68
C ALA A 115 -2.11 16.88 12.78
N ILE A 116 -1.88 16.80 11.47
CA ILE A 116 -2.50 17.70 10.48
C ILE A 116 -4.03 17.54 10.47
N MET A 117 -4.53 16.31 10.50
CA MET A 117 -5.98 16.03 10.55
C MET A 117 -6.64 16.58 11.83
N HIS A 118 -5.90 16.69 12.92
CA HIS A 118 -6.33 17.34 14.16
C HIS A 118 -6.08 18.86 14.17
N GLY A 119 -5.75 19.47 13.03
CA GLY A 119 -5.54 20.91 12.90
C GLY A 119 -4.22 21.43 13.46
N ARG A 120 -3.25 20.55 13.75
CA ARG A 120 -1.91 20.97 14.17
C ARG A 120 -1.06 21.34 12.95
N TYR A 121 -0.24 22.37 13.13
CA TYR A 121 0.69 22.83 12.12
C TYR A 121 2.00 22.03 12.18
N GLU A 122 2.35 21.40 11.07
CA GLU A 122 3.62 20.71 10.88
C GLU A 122 4.43 21.49 9.83
N THR A 123 5.76 21.51 9.97
CA THR A 123 6.61 22.23 9.02
C THR A 123 6.67 21.48 7.68
N SER A 124 6.91 22.22 6.58
CA SER A 124 7.12 21.58 5.26
C SER A 124 8.23 20.52 5.30
N ALA A 125 9.28 20.74 6.09
CA ALA A 125 10.37 19.78 6.25
C ALA A 125 9.93 18.49 6.96
N GLU A 126 9.04 18.57 7.97
CA GLU A 126 8.47 17.40 8.65
C GLU A 126 7.53 16.63 7.74
N ILE A 127 6.71 17.33 6.97
CA ILE A 127 5.80 16.72 6.00
C ILE A 127 6.58 16.01 4.90
N GLU A 128 7.59 16.65 4.31
CA GLU A 128 8.46 16.03 3.30
C GLU A 128 9.19 14.80 3.88
N LYS A 129 9.61 14.86 5.15
CA LYS A 129 10.19 13.69 5.83
C LYS A 129 9.19 12.57 6.06
N ALA A 130 7.91 12.89 6.27
CA ALA A 130 6.82 11.91 6.36
C ALA A 130 6.56 11.26 4.99
N ILE A 131 6.49 12.06 3.92
CA ILE A 131 6.35 11.58 2.53
C ILE A 131 7.48 10.61 2.18
N LEU A 132 8.74 10.97 2.45
CA LEU A 132 9.88 10.09 2.19
C LEU A 132 9.76 8.74 2.92
N ARG A 133 9.29 8.74 4.17
CA ARG A 133 9.04 7.51 4.92
C ARG A 133 7.92 6.67 4.32
N CYS A 134 6.86 7.30 3.81
CA CYS A 134 5.80 6.60 3.09
C CYS A 134 6.36 5.89 1.83
N LEU A 135 7.18 6.57 1.04
CA LEU A 135 7.81 5.98 -0.14
C LEU A 135 8.75 4.83 0.21
N GLN A 136 9.56 5.00 1.25
CA GLN A 136 10.43 3.93 1.77
C GLN A 136 9.64 2.74 2.28
N TYR A 137 8.49 2.98 2.92
CA TYR A 137 7.57 1.93 3.35
C TYR A 137 6.95 1.18 2.17
N ALA A 138 6.48 1.90 1.14
CA ALA A 138 5.96 1.30 -0.08
C ALA A 138 7.01 0.41 -0.76
N LYS A 139 8.25 0.90 -0.90
CA LYS A 139 9.36 0.13 -1.46
C LYS A 139 9.67 -1.12 -0.62
N LEU A 140 9.73 -0.99 0.70
CA LEU A 140 9.98 -2.12 1.59
C LEU A 140 8.86 -3.17 1.48
N LEU A 141 7.60 -2.76 1.38
CA LEU A 141 6.50 -3.68 1.14
C LEU A 141 6.61 -4.36 -0.22
N ASN A 142 6.96 -3.63 -1.29
CA ASN A 142 7.22 -4.24 -2.59
C ASN A 142 8.28 -5.34 -2.49
N ASP A 143 9.39 -5.08 -1.80
CA ASP A 143 10.47 -6.07 -1.62
C ASP A 143 10.00 -7.28 -0.81
N GLU A 144 9.24 -7.05 0.26
CA GLU A 144 8.70 -8.12 1.10
C GLU A 144 7.67 -8.98 0.35
N PHE A 145 6.84 -8.37 -0.50
CA PHE A 145 5.83 -9.08 -1.29
C PHE A 145 6.45 -9.78 -2.49
N GLU A 146 7.36 -9.15 -3.21
CA GLU A 146 8.03 -9.79 -4.34
C GLU A 146 8.78 -11.05 -3.90
N ALA A 147 9.51 -10.97 -2.79
CA ALA A 147 10.22 -12.12 -2.25
C ALA A 147 9.30 -13.27 -1.78
N LYS A 148 8.07 -12.96 -1.33
CA LYS A 148 7.15 -13.96 -0.74
C LYS A 148 6.13 -14.51 -1.74
N VAL A 149 5.61 -13.65 -2.60
CA VAL A 149 4.43 -13.90 -3.44
C VAL A 149 4.62 -13.47 -4.90
N GLY A 150 5.80 -12.92 -5.24
CA GLY A 150 6.22 -12.66 -6.63
C GLY A 150 5.42 -11.57 -7.32
N PHE A 151 5.00 -10.52 -6.60
CA PHE A 151 4.42 -9.30 -7.18
C PHE A 151 4.74 -8.08 -6.30
N ARG A 152 4.56 -6.88 -6.86
CA ARG A 152 4.79 -5.59 -6.20
C ARG A 152 3.49 -4.79 -6.08
N PRO A 153 2.91 -4.57 -4.88
CA PRO A 153 1.66 -3.84 -4.72
C PRO A 153 1.69 -2.36 -5.13
N PHE A 154 2.86 -1.71 -5.06
CA PHE A 154 3.05 -0.31 -5.44
C PHE A 154 3.74 -0.23 -6.81
N GLY A 155 3.01 -0.59 -7.87
CA GLY A 155 3.56 -0.67 -9.22
C GLY A 155 2.69 -1.52 -10.15
N LYS A 156 3.33 -2.38 -10.95
CA LYS A 156 2.63 -3.23 -11.93
C LYS A 156 2.11 -4.51 -11.28
N LEU A 157 0.82 -4.82 -11.50
CA LEU A 157 0.16 -6.05 -11.03
C LEU A 157 0.47 -7.30 -11.88
N GLN A 158 1.39 -7.19 -12.82
CA GLN A 158 1.87 -8.35 -13.55
C GLN A 158 2.40 -9.39 -12.55
N GLY A 159 1.90 -10.62 -12.67
CA GLY A 159 2.23 -11.69 -11.74
C GLY A 159 1.05 -12.13 -10.88
N VAL A 160 0.15 -11.24 -10.45
CA VAL A 160 -0.84 -11.54 -9.39
C VAL A 160 -1.67 -12.80 -9.65
N THR A 161 -2.14 -13.01 -10.88
CA THR A 161 -2.99 -14.17 -11.24
C THR A 161 -2.19 -15.35 -11.79
N SER A 162 -0.89 -15.20 -12.06
CA SER A 162 -0.08 -16.19 -12.77
C SER A 162 0.59 -17.19 -11.83
N LYS A 163 -0.18 -18.10 -11.23
CA LYS A 163 0.32 -19.48 -11.05
C LYS A 163 -0.09 -20.23 -12.31
N LYS A 164 0.84 -20.41 -13.26
CA LYS A 164 0.60 -21.17 -14.50
C LYS A 164 -0.16 -22.46 -14.19
N GLY A 165 -1.36 -22.60 -14.77
CA GLY A 165 -2.11 -23.86 -14.81
C GLY A 165 -3.11 -24.15 -13.68
N LYS A 166 -3.42 -23.21 -12.77
CA LYS A 166 -4.51 -23.42 -11.80
C LYS A 166 -5.64 -22.41 -12.00
N PRO A 167 -6.86 -22.85 -12.38
CA PRO A 167 -8.00 -21.94 -12.50
C PRO A 167 -8.36 -21.34 -11.15
N GLN A 168 -9.00 -20.17 -11.20
CA GLN A 168 -9.69 -19.60 -10.06
C GLN A 168 -10.80 -20.57 -9.61
N LEU A 169 -11.14 -20.50 -8.34
CA LEU A 169 -12.28 -21.19 -7.78
C LEU A 169 -13.57 -20.57 -8.31
N ASP A 170 -14.61 -21.39 -8.44
CA ASP A 170 -15.95 -20.86 -8.71
C ASP A 170 -16.44 -19.97 -7.55
N GLU A 171 -17.54 -19.25 -7.78
CA GLU A 171 -18.10 -18.30 -6.82
C GLU A 171 -18.53 -18.97 -5.51
N ARG A 172 -19.06 -20.20 -5.59
CA ARG A 172 -19.54 -20.93 -4.41
C ARG A 172 -18.38 -21.29 -3.48
N ILE A 173 -17.29 -21.84 -4.02
CA ILE A 173 -16.11 -22.19 -3.23
C ILE A 173 -15.41 -20.91 -2.77
N SER A 174 -15.33 -19.88 -3.62
CA SER A 174 -14.77 -18.57 -3.25
C SER A 174 -15.53 -17.95 -2.08
N THR A 175 -16.85 -18.03 -2.07
CA THR A 175 -17.70 -17.59 -0.95
C THR A 175 -17.34 -18.32 0.34
N ALA A 176 -17.21 -19.66 0.30
CA ALA A 176 -16.85 -20.44 1.47
C ALA A 176 -15.46 -20.07 2.01
N VAL A 177 -14.48 -19.86 1.12
CA VAL A 177 -13.14 -19.40 1.48
C VAL A 177 -13.17 -18.03 2.13
N LEU A 178 -13.83 -17.05 1.49
CA LEU A 178 -13.89 -15.68 1.99
C LEU A 178 -14.62 -15.61 3.34
N ARG A 179 -15.74 -16.33 3.51
CA ARG A 179 -16.40 -16.45 4.82
C ARG A 179 -15.52 -17.10 5.87
N GLY A 180 -14.76 -18.13 5.50
CA GLY A 180 -13.77 -18.78 6.39
C GLY A 180 -12.65 -17.82 6.83
N LEU A 181 -12.31 -16.85 5.98
CA LEU A 181 -11.41 -15.74 6.30
C LEU A 181 -12.12 -14.58 7.02
N GLY A 182 -13.39 -14.73 7.40
CA GLY A 182 -14.14 -13.74 8.16
C GLY A 182 -14.57 -12.51 7.35
N PHE A 183 -14.80 -12.68 6.05
CA PHE A 183 -15.44 -11.67 5.21
C PHE A 183 -16.95 -11.88 5.18
N GLU A 184 -17.70 -10.78 5.19
CA GLU A 184 -19.12 -10.79 4.87
C GLU A 184 -19.27 -10.74 3.34
N VAL A 185 -19.76 -11.82 2.76
CA VAL A 185 -19.95 -11.94 1.31
C VAL A 185 -21.40 -12.33 1.06
N ALA A 186 -22.11 -11.46 0.33
CA ALA A 186 -23.46 -11.73 -0.15
C ALA A 186 -23.41 -12.84 -1.21
N ILE A 187 -24.46 -13.67 -1.25
CA ILE A 187 -24.70 -14.60 -2.35
C ILE A 187 -25.92 -14.03 -3.06
N ASP A 188 -25.75 -13.60 -4.29
CA ASP A 188 -26.87 -13.27 -5.19
C ASP A 188 -27.46 -14.56 -5.79
#